data_AF-A0A9D7WL16-F1
#
_entry.id   AF-A0A9D7WL16-F1
#
_cell.length_a   1.000
_cell.length_b   1.000
_cell.length_c   1.000
_cell.angle_alpha   90.00
_cell.angle_beta   90.00
_cell.angle_gamma   90.00
#
_symmetry.space_group_name_H-M   'P 1'
#
loop_
_entity.id
_entity.type
_entity.pdbx_description
1 polymer ?
#
loop_
_entity_poly.entity_id
_entity_poly.type
_entity_poly.pdbx_seq_one_letter_code
_entity_poly.pdbx_strand_id
1 'polypeptide(L)'
;MMKKTEKFKNIDDYLDHWNNFFVSWNNDKEGTFDKDVIWSKREGKEWSTIKGVKKSTKLEPDVFPQPYLGDIKNHSVISLNLNPSRSNKYGDENFNEPDLNSNYNYEKYAESFPTYDTHNFWKKQKNWIDRIFEFLEKEKPSEKHIKPFAIEICPWGSKKFQKLKIKKDDPLIEYMDQHVFDVIEKVIEHSKLKMVLSVGKAYYDIFKKSGFNKLEERSYKENKPEELNWPQKKDKNSGMDRDVKRSFSIWEKDGIKYFNTYASGSNSPPAEYFDTIQNDLINKFYSKKLKTNK
;
A
#
# COMPACT_ATOMS: atom_id res chain seq x y z
N MET A 1 -28.35 -3.57 7.78
CA MET A 1 -27.70 -2.33 8.28
C MET A 1 -26.28 -2.69 8.65
N MET A 2 -25.29 -2.20 7.91
CA MET A 2 -23.88 -2.32 8.33
C MET A 2 -23.72 -1.45 9.59
N LYS A 3 -23.21 -2.03 10.68
CA LYS A 3 -22.85 -1.25 11.86
C LYS A 3 -21.82 -0.21 11.41
N LYS A 4 -22.05 1.06 11.78
CA LYS A 4 -21.04 2.10 11.58
C LYS A 4 -19.82 1.68 12.39
N THR A 5 -18.74 1.33 11.71
CA THR A 5 -17.48 0.93 12.34
C THR A 5 -16.97 2.11 13.16
N GLU A 6 -16.62 1.88 14.42
CA GLU A 6 -16.12 2.93 15.30
C GLU A 6 -14.69 3.28 14.89
N LYS A 7 -14.50 4.54 14.47
CA LYS A 7 -13.18 5.16 14.27
C LYS A 7 -12.41 5.15 15.60
N PHE A 8 -11.09 5.02 15.54
CA PHE A 8 -10.24 5.19 16.74
C PHE A 8 -10.35 6.63 17.22
N LYS A 9 -10.37 6.89 18.53
CA LYS A 9 -10.46 8.28 19.03
C LYS A 9 -9.13 9.01 18.87
N ASN A 10 -8.03 8.30 19.06
CA ASN A 10 -6.67 8.81 18.95
C ASN A 10 -5.71 7.65 18.53
N ILE A 11 -4.41 7.92 18.50
CA ILE A 11 -3.39 6.91 18.16
C ILE A 11 -3.14 5.90 19.26
N ASP A 12 -3.27 6.29 20.53
CA ASP A 12 -3.09 5.38 21.66
C ASP A 12 -4.15 4.28 21.63
N ASP A 13 -5.42 4.62 21.35
CA ASP A 13 -6.51 3.66 21.15
C ASP A 13 -6.20 2.64 20.04
N TYR A 14 -5.57 3.09 18.95
CA TYR A 14 -5.14 2.23 17.86
C TYR A 14 -4.02 1.28 18.33
N LEU A 15 -3.00 1.81 19.01
CA LEU A 15 -1.89 1.02 19.53
C LEU A 15 -2.36 -0.03 20.55
N ASP A 16 -3.29 0.33 21.43
CA ASP A 16 -3.86 -0.57 22.43
C ASP A 16 -4.69 -1.69 21.79
N HIS A 17 -5.52 -1.37 20.80
CA HIS A 17 -6.24 -2.37 20.00
C HIS A 17 -5.28 -3.42 19.45
N TRP A 18 -4.13 -2.97 18.94
CA TRP A 18 -3.15 -3.83 18.32
C TRP A 18 -2.30 -4.64 19.29
N ASN A 19 -1.87 -4.04 20.40
CA ASN A 19 -1.22 -4.77 21.48
C ASN A 19 -2.11 -5.93 21.97
N ASN A 20 -3.41 -5.67 22.15
CA ASN A 20 -4.39 -6.69 22.55
C ASN A 20 -4.57 -7.78 21.48
N PHE A 21 -4.59 -7.40 20.20
CA PHE A 21 -4.60 -8.37 19.09
C PHE A 21 -3.36 -9.27 19.14
N PHE A 22 -2.15 -8.72 19.30
CA PHE A 22 -0.92 -9.52 19.35
C PHE A 22 -0.87 -10.47 20.54
N VAL A 23 -1.36 -10.04 21.71
CA VAL A 23 -1.52 -10.93 22.87
C VAL A 23 -2.45 -12.10 22.54
N SER A 24 -3.61 -11.81 21.97
CA SER A 24 -4.61 -12.84 21.63
C SER A 24 -4.08 -13.81 20.57
N TRP A 25 -3.47 -13.28 19.52
CA TRP A 25 -2.89 -14.05 18.44
C TRP A 25 -1.75 -14.94 18.92
N ASN A 26 -0.85 -14.45 19.76
CA ASN A 26 0.26 -15.27 20.27
C ASN A 26 -0.22 -16.42 21.19
N ASN A 27 -1.31 -16.21 21.92
CA ASN A 27 -1.91 -17.24 22.77
C ASN A 27 -2.63 -18.33 21.96
N ASP A 28 -3.33 -17.95 20.89
CA ASP A 28 -4.10 -18.86 20.04
C ASP A 28 -4.16 -18.33 18.60
N LYS A 29 -3.14 -18.67 17.81
CA LYS A 29 -3.01 -18.20 16.43
C LYS A 29 -4.12 -18.72 15.53
N GLU A 30 -4.44 -20.01 15.65
CA GLU A 30 -5.50 -20.65 14.84
C GLU A 30 -6.86 -20.07 15.19
N GLY A 31 -7.22 -20.02 16.48
CA GLY A 31 -8.51 -19.47 16.89
C GLY A 31 -8.64 -17.96 16.62
N THR A 32 -7.54 -17.20 16.66
CA THR A 32 -7.56 -15.78 16.27
C THR A 32 -7.73 -15.63 14.75
N PHE A 33 -7.04 -16.45 13.95
CA PHE A 33 -7.21 -16.46 12.50
C PHE A 33 -8.62 -16.87 12.10
N ASP A 34 -9.19 -17.93 12.67
CA ASP A 34 -10.53 -18.43 12.34
C ASP A 34 -11.64 -17.42 12.66
N LYS A 35 -11.44 -16.58 13.67
CA LYS A 35 -12.35 -15.48 14.02
C LYS A 35 -12.20 -14.27 13.11
N ASP A 36 -11.11 -14.14 12.37
CA ASP A 36 -10.90 -12.99 11.50
C ASP A 36 -11.90 -12.98 10.34
N VAL A 37 -12.53 -11.83 10.10
CA VAL A 37 -13.63 -11.71 9.14
C VAL A 37 -13.17 -11.46 7.71
N ILE A 38 -11.91 -11.05 7.50
CA ILE A 38 -11.39 -10.59 6.21
C ILE A 38 -10.55 -11.67 5.50
N TRP A 39 -9.78 -12.41 6.27
CA TRP A 39 -8.65 -13.23 5.83
C TRP A 39 -8.96 -14.71 5.95
N SER A 40 -9.59 -15.16 7.04
CA SER A 40 -9.97 -16.58 7.23
C SER A 40 -10.79 -17.16 6.08
N LYS A 41 -11.62 -16.30 5.47
CA LYS A 41 -12.55 -16.67 4.41
C LYS A 41 -11.96 -16.56 3.00
N ARG A 42 -10.69 -16.17 2.85
CA ARG A 42 -10.09 -16.00 1.53
C ARG A 42 -9.63 -17.34 0.95
N GLU A 43 -10.09 -17.61 -0.27
CA GLU A 43 -9.74 -18.83 -0.97
C GLU A 43 -8.24 -18.93 -1.26
N GLY A 44 -7.67 -20.10 -1.00
CA GLY A 44 -6.32 -20.49 -1.41
C GLY A 44 -6.31 -21.89 -2.03
N LYS A 45 -5.21 -22.27 -2.67
CA LYS A 45 -5.04 -23.59 -3.27
C LYS A 45 -3.72 -24.21 -2.83
N GLU A 46 -3.71 -25.51 -2.67
CA GLU A 46 -2.50 -26.32 -2.44
C GLU A 46 -2.26 -27.21 -3.64
N TRP A 47 -1.00 -27.39 -4.03
CA TRP A 47 -0.60 -28.26 -5.14
C TRP A 47 0.83 -28.78 -4.95
N SER A 48 1.17 -29.86 -5.66
CA SER A 48 2.54 -30.37 -5.74
C SER A 48 3.16 -30.01 -7.08
N THR A 49 4.44 -29.65 -7.08
CA THR A 49 5.22 -29.48 -8.32
C THR A 49 5.56 -30.85 -8.93
N ILE A 50 6.00 -30.87 -10.19
CA ILE A 50 6.50 -32.09 -10.87
C ILE A 50 7.65 -32.75 -10.07
N LYS A 51 8.40 -31.97 -9.29
CA LYS A 51 9.48 -32.45 -8.40
C LYS A 51 9.00 -32.90 -7.02
N GLY A 52 7.68 -33.03 -6.79
CA GLY A 52 7.10 -33.44 -5.50
C GLY A 52 7.05 -32.36 -4.42
N VAL A 53 7.56 -31.15 -4.66
CA VAL A 53 7.53 -30.04 -3.69
C VAL A 53 6.10 -29.51 -3.54
N LYS A 54 5.56 -29.52 -2.32
CA LYS A 54 4.25 -28.92 -1.99
C LYS A 54 4.33 -27.39 -2.03
N LYS A 55 3.29 -26.75 -2.56
CA LYS A 55 3.10 -25.29 -2.63
C LYS A 55 1.68 -24.94 -2.21
N SER A 56 1.52 -23.78 -1.56
CA SER A 56 0.23 -23.27 -1.08
C SER A 56 0.05 -21.79 -1.42
N THR A 57 -1.19 -21.36 -1.60
CA THR A 57 -1.60 -19.94 -1.49
C THR A 57 -2.70 -19.75 -0.44
N LYS A 58 -2.94 -20.73 0.44
CA LYS A 58 -3.88 -20.62 1.56
C LYS A 58 -3.22 -19.85 2.68
N LEU A 59 -3.88 -18.84 3.22
CA LEU A 59 -3.35 -18.05 4.33
C LEU A 59 -3.01 -18.95 5.52
N GLU A 60 -1.95 -18.60 6.24
CA GLU A 60 -1.48 -19.36 7.38
C GLU A 60 -1.65 -18.53 8.66
N PRO A 61 -2.21 -19.11 9.75
CA PRO A 61 -2.35 -18.44 11.04
C PRO A 61 -1.02 -17.94 11.62
N ASP A 62 0.07 -18.67 11.35
CA ASP A 62 1.41 -18.37 11.88
C ASP A 62 2.06 -17.10 11.32
N VAL A 63 1.58 -16.65 10.16
CA VAL A 63 2.05 -15.43 9.48
C VAL A 63 0.93 -14.40 9.39
N PHE A 64 0.00 -14.44 10.35
CA PHE A 64 -1.20 -13.61 10.38
C PHE A 64 -1.09 -12.32 11.21
N PRO A 65 -0.37 -11.29 10.73
CA PRO A 65 -0.66 -9.92 11.18
C PRO A 65 -0.90 -8.91 10.05
N GLN A 66 -2.02 -8.16 10.11
CA GLN A 66 -2.34 -6.98 9.28
C GLN A 66 -3.39 -6.07 9.93
N PRO A 67 -3.44 -4.74 9.67
CA PRO A 67 -2.46 -3.85 9.00
C PRO A 67 -1.29 -3.31 9.85
N TYR A 68 -0.22 -2.95 9.14
CA TYR A 68 0.96 -2.27 9.65
C TYR A 68 0.97 -0.81 9.15
N LEU A 69 1.01 0.17 10.08
CA LEU A 69 1.21 1.59 9.76
C LEU A 69 2.68 2.02 9.84
N GLY A 70 3.53 1.11 10.29
CA GLY A 70 4.91 1.36 10.69
C GLY A 70 5.09 2.38 11.80
N ASP A 71 6.22 3.07 11.77
CA ASP A 71 6.59 4.11 12.72
C ASP A 71 5.66 5.32 12.55
N ILE A 72 4.61 5.33 13.36
CA ILE A 72 3.61 6.40 13.44
C ILE A 72 4.27 7.74 13.80
N LYS A 73 5.41 7.72 14.53
CA LYS A 73 6.11 8.92 15.02
C LYS A 73 7.13 9.46 14.01
N ASN A 74 7.93 8.61 13.36
CA ASN A 74 8.95 9.03 12.38
C ASN A 74 8.55 8.76 10.92
N HIS A 75 7.24 8.72 10.67
CA HIS A 75 6.62 8.45 9.39
C HIS A 75 6.80 7.01 8.95
N SER A 76 5.75 6.42 8.40
CA SER A 76 5.94 5.36 7.44
C SER A 76 4.68 5.10 6.65
N VAL A 77 4.94 4.86 5.38
CA VAL A 77 4.40 3.79 4.56
C VAL A 77 3.44 2.83 5.28
N ILE A 78 2.17 2.82 4.87
CA ILE A 78 1.19 1.82 5.31
C ILE A 78 1.22 0.68 4.32
N SER A 79 1.85 -0.42 4.73
CA SER A 79 1.80 -1.64 3.94
C SER A 79 0.67 -2.50 4.47
N LEU A 80 -0.39 -2.65 3.68
CA LEU A 80 -1.32 -3.75 3.88
C LEU A 80 -0.59 -5.01 3.45
N ASN A 81 -0.01 -5.68 4.44
CA ASN A 81 0.50 -7.04 4.31
C ASN A 81 -0.68 -7.92 3.95
N LEU A 82 -0.88 -8.31 2.70
CA LEU A 82 -1.94 -9.26 2.41
C LEU A 82 -1.29 -10.62 2.31
N ASN A 83 -1.09 -11.25 3.48
CA ASN A 83 -0.44 -12.56 3.61
C ASN A 83 -1.04 -13.52 2.57
N PRO A 84 -0.23 -14.24 1.80
CA PRO A 84 -0.63 -15.37 0.98
C PRO A 84 0.45 -16.47 1.06
N SER A 85 0.68 -16.96 2.28
CA SER A 85 1.42 -18.17 2.66
C SER A 85 2.72 -18.45 1.93
N ARG A 86 3.82 -18.09 2.59
CA ARG A 86 5.14 -18.68 2.35
C ARG A 86 5.95 -18.69 3.65
N SER A 87 5.42 -19.31 4.71
CA SER A 87 6.33 -19.72 5.78
C SER A 87 7.39 -20.66 5.19
N ASN A 88 8.53 -20.79 5.87
CA ASN A 88 9.59 -21.74 5.51
C ASN A 88 9.07 -23.18 5.25
N LYS A 89 7.87 -23.53 5.76
CA LYS A 89 7.13 -24.77 5.54
C LYS A 89 6.96 -25.16 4.06
N TYR A 90 6.95 -24.22 3.12
CA TYR A 90 6.76 -24.49 1.67
C TYR A 90 7.94 -24.05 0.77
N GLY A 91 9.09 -23.74 1.37
CA GLY A 91 10.39 -23.57 0.69
C GLY A 91 10.46 -22.38 -0.26
N ASP A 92 10.63 -21.16 0.28
CA ASP A 92 11.06 -20.00 -0.49
C ASP A 92 12.20 -19.27 0.24
N GLU A 93 13.26 -18.93 -0.50
CA GLU A 93 14.63 -18.78 0.01
C GLU A 93 15.07 -17.32 0.22
N ASN A 94 14.20 -16.33 0.02
CA ASN A 94 14.62 -14.92 -0.12
C ASN A 94 13.87 -13.90 0.76
N PHE A 95 13.32 -14.34 1.89
CA PHE A 95 12.66 -13.42 2.82
C PHE A 95 12.95 -13.77 4.27
N ASN A 96 13.47 -12.80 5.02
CA ASN A 96 13.60 -12.91 6.46
C ASN A 96 12.22 -12.62 7.07
N GLU A 97 11.54 -13.65 7.58
CA GLU A 97 10.30 -13.47 8.34
C GLU A 97 10.54 -12.47 9.48
N PRO A 98 9.65 -11.48 9.68
CA PRO A 98 9.76 -10.59 10.84
C PRO A 98 9.71 -11.44 12.12
N ASP A 99 10.42 -11.04 13.16
CA ASP A 99 10.29 -11.71 14.46
C ASP A 99 8.90 -11.41 15.03
N LEU A 100 8.02 -12.41 14.93
CA LEU A 100 6.66 -12.35 15.42
C LEU A 100 6.56 -12.67 16.93
N ASN A 101 7.68 -13.02 17.58
CA ASN A 101 7.79 -13.29 19.02
C ASN A 101 8.17 -12.03 19.82
N SER A 102 7.90 -10.83 19.28
CA SER A 102 8.38 -9.54 19.77
C SER A 102 7.73 -9.07 21.08
N ASN A 103 7.67 -9.91 22.13
CA ASN A 103 7.13 -9.60 23.47
C ASN A 103 5.97 -8.59 23.43
N TYR A 104 4.88 -9.00 22.78
CA TYR A 104 3.50 -8.50 22.91
C TYR A 104 3.18 -7.04 22.58
N ASN A 105 4.07 -6.26 21.95
CA ASN A 105 3.75 -4.87 21.57
C ASN A 105 3.86 -4.59 20.05
N TYR A 106 2.99 -3.71 19.56
CA TYR A 106 2.91 -3.26 18.17
C TYR A 106 4.19 -2.57 17.71
N GLU A 107 4.85 -1.78 18.57
CA GLU A 107 6.06 -1.02 18.24
C GLU A 107 7.21 -1.95 17.82
N LYS A 108 7.46 -3.03 18.56
CA LYS A 108 8.52 -4.00 18.25
C LYS A 108 8.20 -4.82 17.00
N TYR A 109 6.94 -5.22 16.84
CA TYR A 109 6.48 -5.82 15.59
C TYR A 109 6.70 -4.85 14.42
N ALA A 110 6.43 -3.57 14.64
CA ALA A 110 6.56 -2.56 13.62
C ALA A 110 8.03 -2.29 13.25
N GLU A 111 8.93 -2.28 14.22
CA GLU A 111 10.37 -2.17 13.98
C GLU A 111 10.94 -3.33 13.16
N SER A 112 10.45 -4.55 13.41
CA SER A 112 10.90 -5.75 12.69
C SER A 112 10.28 -5.90 11.29
N PHE A 113 9.19 -5.18 11.02
CA PHE A 113 8.47 -5.29 9.76
C PHE A 113 9.29 -4.71 8.58
N PRO A 114 9.26 -5.35 7.39
CA PRO A 114 9.93 -4.80 6.21
C PRO A 114 9.38 -3.43 5.82
N THR A 115 10.19 -2.38 5.99
CA THR A 115 9.83 -0.98 5.76
C THR A 115 10.31 -0.51 4.38
N TYR A 116 10.19 0.80 4.14
CA TYR A 116 10.72 1.48 2.96
C TYR A 116 12.18 1.11 2.65
N ASP A 117 13.02 0.99 3.70
CA ASP A 117 14.47 0.78 3.56
C ASP A 117 14.84 -0.70 3.42
N THR A 118 14.04 -1.60 3.98
CA THR A 118 14.39 -3.02 4.08
C THR A 118 13.70 -3.87 3.02
N HIS A 119 12.53 -3.47 2.52
CA HIS A 119 11.76 -4.26 1.56
C HIS A 119 12.10 -3.96 0.08
N ASN A 120 12.35 -5.00 -0.71
CA ASN A 120 12.76 -4.90 -2.11
C ASN A 120 11.74 -4.17 -3.02
N PHE A 121 10.44 -4.22 -2.70
CA PHE A 121 9.44 -3.42 -3.43
C PHE A 121 9.72 -1.93 -3.27
N TRP A 122 9.88 -1.45 -2.04
CA TRP A 122 10.08 -0.03 -1.75
C TRP A 122 11.44 0.47 -2.23
N LYS A 123 12.48 -0.36 -2.16
CA LYS A 123 13.78 -0.07 -2.80
C LYS A 123 13.65 0.24 -4.30
N LYS A 124 12.74 -0.43 -5.02
CA LYS A 124 12.47 -0.13 -6.44
C LYS A 124 11.71 1.18 -6.63
N GLN A 125 10.86 1.55 -5.66
CA GLN A 125 10.11 2.80 -5.70
C GLN A 125 10.95 4.01 -5.28
N LYS A 126 12.07 3.80 -4.57
CA LYS A 126 12.90 4.84 -3.93
C LYS A 126 13.21 6.02 -4.85
N ASN A 127 13.84 5.76 -5.99
CA ASN A 127 14.22 6.83 -6.93
C ASN A 127 13.01 7.61 -7.45
N TRP A 128 11.87 6.94 -7.66
CA TRP A 128 10.65 7.62 -8.11
C TRP A 128 10.10 8.56 -7.03
N ILE A 129 10.10 8.11 -5.78
CA ILE A 129 9.64 8.92 -4.64
C ILE A 129 10.58 10.10 -4.41
N ASP A 130 11.90 9.89 -4.48
CA ASP A 130 12.87 10.97 -4.35
C ASP A 130 12.65 12.08 -5.38
N ARG A 131 12.38 11.72 -6.65
CA ARG A 131 12.06 12.72 -7.69
C ARG A 131 10.80 13.55 -7.39
N ILE A 132 9.79 12.97 -6.71
CA ILE A 132 8.62 13.74 -6.25
C ILE A 132 9.03 14.74 -5.18
N PHE A 133 9.87 14.33 -4.22
CA PHE A 133 10.34 15.22 -3.16
C PHE A 133 11.24 16.33 -3.71
N GLU A 134 12.16 16.01 -4.62
CA GLU A 134 12.99 16.97 -5.34
C GLU A 134 12.14 18.00 -6.09
N PHE A 135 11.16 17.55 -6.87
CA PHE A 135 10.23 18.43 -7.60
C PHE A 135 9.49 19.40 -6.66
N LEU A 136 9.17 18.96 -5.44
CA LEU A 136 8.50 19.76 -4.44
C LEU A 136 9.45 20.56 -3.54
N GLU A 137 10.74 20.61 -3.88
CA GLU A 137 11.80 21.29 -3.11
C GLU A 137 11.90 20.80 -1.66
N LYS A 138 11.77 19.49 -1.47
CA LYS A 138 11.85 18.81 -0.17
C LYS A 138 13.06 17.90 -0.10
N GLU A 139 13.49 17.65 1.13
CA GLU A 139 14.55 16.68 1.43
C GLU A 139 14.12 15.28 1.00
N LYS A 140 14.99 14.60 0.25
CA LYS A 140 14.71 13.26 -0.27
C LYS A 140 14.58 12.27 0.88
N PRO A 141 13.55 11.41 0.87
CA PRO A 141 13.43 10.32 1.82
C PRO A 141 14.65 9.43 1.90
N SER A 142 15.42 9.34 0.81
CA SER A 142 16.53 8.42 0.76
C SER A 142 17.88 8.94 1.25
N GLU A 143 17.99 10.25 1.49
CA GLU A 143 19.20 10.91 1.98
C GLU A 143 19.16 11.11 3.53
N LYS A 144 18.02 10.84 4.17
CA LYS A 144 17.79 11.01 5.63
C LYS A 144 16.84 9.94 6.18
N HIS A 145 16.65 9.86 7.50
CA HIS A 145 15.63 9.01 8.16
C HIS A 145 14.16 9.49 7.93
N ILE A 146 13.85 10.11 6.78
CA ILE A 146 12.51 10.59 6.43
C ILE A 146 11.82 9.50 5.61
N LYS A 147 10.68 8.99 6.09
CA LYS A 147 9.92 7.96 5.37
C LYS A 147 8.67 8.59 4.72
N PRO A 148 8.38 8.32 3.44
CA PRO A 148 7.18 8.84 2.78
C PRO A 148 5.92 8.16 3.33
N PHE A 149 4.78 8.84 3.37
CA PHE A 149 3.48 8.16 3.49
C PHE A 149 3.14 7.54 2.15
N ALA A 150 3.46 6.26 1.99
CA ALA A 150 3.12 5.48 0.81
C ALA A 150 2.30 4.24 1.18
N ILE A 151 1.25 3.95 0.44
CA ILE A 151 0.42 2.80 0.70
C ILE A 151 0.53 1.80 -0.44
N GLU A 152 0.88 0.57 -0.09
CA GLU A 152 0.89 -0.56 -1.02
C GLU A 152 0.08 -1.71 -0.41
N ILE A 153 -0.66 -2.41 -1.27
CA ILE A 153 -1.16 -3.74 -0.97
C ILE A 153 -0.03 -4.67 -1.38
N CYS A 154 0.74 -5.10 -0.39
CA CYS A 154 1.90 -5.93 -0.62
C CYS A 154 1.51 -7.39 -0.36
N PRO A 155 1.20 -8.18 -1.40
CA PRO A 155 1.01 -9.60 -1.20
C PRO A 155 2.35 -10.26 -0.92
N TRP A 156 2.52 -10.88 0.25
CA TRP A 156 3.73 -11.64 0.59
C TRP A 156 3.93 -12.82 -0.37
N GLY A 157 4.73 -12.66 -1.42
CA GLY A 157 4.99 -13.78 -2.35
C GLY A 157 3.78 -14.27 -3.15
N SER A 158 2.68 -13.53 -3.28
CA SER A 158 1.57 -13.93 -4.18
C SER A 158 1.51 -13.08 -5.45
N LYS A 159 1.79 -13.76 -6.57
CA LYS A 159 1.45 -13.28 -7.92
C LYS A 159 -0.07 -13.11 -8.12
N LYS A 160 -0.92 -13.65 -7.22
CA LYS A 160 -2.38 -13.74 -7.41
C LYS A 160 -3.19 -12.59 -6.81
N PHE A 161 -2.64 -11.78 -5.90
CA PHE A 161 -3.41 -10.64 -5.38
C PHE A 161 -3.66 -9.55 -6.44
N GLN A 162 -2.86 -9.53 -7.51
CA GLN A 162 -3.15 -8.80 -8.74
C GLN A 162 -4.51 -9.17 -9.37
N LYS A 163 -5.12 -10.29 -8.98
CA LYS A 163 -6.42 -10.78 -9.44
C LYS A 163 -7.54 -10.62 -8.40
N LEU A 164 -7.27 -10.04 -7.22
CA LEU A 164 -8.32 -9.90 -6.21
C LEU A 164 -9.38 -8.91 -6.70
N LYS A 165 -10.60 -9.42 -6.92
CA LYS A 165 -11.73 -8.60 -7.33
C LYS A 165 -12.43 -8.07 -6.08
N ILE A 166 -12.06 -6.86 -5.69
CA ILE A 166 -12.68 -6.16 -4.56
C ILE A 166 -14.09 -5.74 -5.00
N LYS A 167 -15.12 -6.33 -4.39
CA LYS A 167 -16.53 -5.95 -4.60
C LYS A 167 -16.86 -4.68 -3.81
N LYS A 168 -18.02 -4.07 -4.07
CA LYS A 168 -18.44 -2.83 -3.37
C LYS A 168 -18.76 -3.08 -1.89
N ASP A 169 -19.24 -4.27 -1.59
CA ASP A 169 -19.64 -4.78 -0.27
C ASP A 169 -18.57 -5.69 0.35
N ASP A 170 -17.33 -5.65 -0.17
CA ASP A 170 -16.22 -6.44 0.36
C ASP A 170 -15.86 -5.93 1.78
N PRO A 171 -15.90 -6.78 2.82
CA PRO A 171 -15.54 -6.40 4.19
C PRO A 171 -14.15 -5.76 4.31
N LEU A 172 -13.25 -6.02 3.35
CA LEU A 172 -11.95 -5.36 3.28
C LEU A 172 -12.07 -3.84 3.21
N ILE A 173 -13.10 -3.29 2.55
CA ILE A 173 -13.26 -1.85 2.41
C ILE A 173 -13.50 -1.21 3.78
N GLU A 174 -14.44 -1.76 4.55
CA GLU A 174 -14.76 -1.28 5.91
C GLU A 174 -13.54 -1.42 6.83
N TYR A 175 -12.86 -2.55 6.74
CA TYR A 175 -11.64 -2.82 7.49
C TYR A 175 -10.52 -1.80 7.17
N MET A 176 -10.31 -1.46 5.90
CA MET A 176 -9.35 -0.44 5.50
C MET A 176 -9.76 0.97 5.92
N ASP A 177 -11.06 1.28 5.89
CA ASP A 177 -11.59 2.54 6.39
C ASP A 177 -11.24 2.73 7.87
N GLN A 178 -11.43 1.70 8.70
CA GLN A 178 -11.17 1.75 10.13
C GLN A 178 -9.68 1.69 10.48
N HIS A 179 -8.93 0.75 9.90
CA HIS A 179 -7.58 0.44 10.36
C HIS A 179 -6.46 1.08 9.52
N VAL A 180 -6.79 1.70 8.39
CA VAL A 180 -5.81 2.36 7.52
C VAL A 180 -6.14 3.83 7.32
N PHE A 181 -7.30 4.16 6.74
CA PHE A 181 -7.61 5.53 6.36
C PHE A 181 -7.92 6.43 7.56
N ASP A 182 -8.68 5.94 8.54
CA ASP A 182 -8.93 6.66 9.80
C ASP A 182 -7.64 6.96 10.57
N VAL A 183 -6.63 6.09 10.45
CA VAL A 183 -5.36 6.30 11.15
C VAL A 183 -4.47 7.25 10.38
N ILE A 184 -4.42 7.16 9.04
CA ILE A 184 -3.78 8.18 8.19
C ILE A 184 -4.25 9.57 8.57
N GLU A 185 -5.56 9.73 8.79
CA GLU A 185 -6.16 11.01 9.18
C GLU A 185 -5.46 11.65 10.38
N LYS A 186 -5.10 10.83 11.36
CA LYS A 186 -4.50 11.26 12.63
C LYS A 186 -3.00 11.53 12.53
N VAL A 187 -2.31 10.99 11.53
CA VAL A 187 -0.82 10.97 11.49
C VAL A 187 -0.24 11.67 10.26
N ILE A 188 -1.07 11.98 9.25
CA ILE A 188 -0.63 12.64 8.02
C ILE A 188 0.00 14.01 8.30
N GLU A 189 -0.36 14.65 9.42
CA GLU A 189 0.23 15.90 9.87
C GLU A 189 1.70 15.78 10.27
N HIS A 190 2.25 14.58 10.40
CA HIS A 190 3.69 14.39 10.54
C HIS A 190 4.36 14.35 9.15
N SER A 191 3.73 13.72 8.15
CA SER A 191 4.25 13.57 6.78
C SER A 191 4.80 14.86 6.16
N LYS A 192 6.06 14.87 5.70
CA LYS A 192 6.61 16.02 4.96
C LYS A 192 5.86 16.32 3.66
N LEU A 193 5.26 15.30 3.06
CA LEU A 193 4.49 15.43 1.83
C LEU A 193 3.05 15.90 2.11
N LYS A 194 2.43 15.54 3.23
CA LYS A 194 0.99 15.79 3.51
C LYS A 194 0.04 15.23 2.44
N MET A 195 0.54 14.32 1.61
CA MET A 195 -0.18 13.58 0.59
C MET A 195 0.25 12.12 0.72
N VAL A 196 -0.68 11.21 0.50
CA VAL A 196 -0.43 9.78 0.53
C VAL A 196 -0.09 9.30 -0.86
N LEU A 197 1.07 8.69 -1.05
CA LEU A 197 1.41 8.01 -2.30
C LEU A 197 0.78 6.62 -2.28
N SER A 198 0.27 6.13 -3.41
CA SER A 198 -0.36 4.82 -3.52
C SER A 198 0.04 4.17 -4.83
N VAL A 199 0.39 2.88 -4.78
CA VAL A 199 0.80 2.14 -5.97
C VAL A 199 -0.21 1.01 -6.27
N GLY A 200 -0.39 0.71 -7.55
CA GLY A 200 -1.16 -0.43 -7.99
C GLY A 200 -2.66 -0.18 -8.17
N LYS A 201 -3.26 -1.02 -9.04
CA LYS A 201 -4.68 -0.93 -9.42
C LYS A 201 -5.60 -1.27 -8.24
N ALA A 202 -5.12 -2.03 -7.25
CA ALA A 202 -5.92 -2.42 -6.10
C ALA A 202 -6.43 -1.20 -5.32
N TYR A 203 -5.56 -0.23 -5.01
CA TYR A 203 -6.00 1.00 -4.35
C TYR A 203 -6.89 1.87 -5.22
N TYR A 204 -6.62 1.97 -6.52
CA TYR A 204 -7.54 2.63 -7.44
C TYR A 204 -8.96 2.04 -7.35
N ASP A 205 -9.06 0.70 -7.32
CA ASP A 205 -10.32 -0.02 -7.20
C ASP A 205 -10.95 0.09 -5.81
N ILE A 206 -10.16 0.30 -4.74
CA ILE A 206 -10.62 0.54 -3.38
C ILE A 206 -11.16 1.95 -3.26
N PHE A 207 -10.41 2.96 -3.70
CA PHE A 207 -10.82 4.37 -3.64
C PHE A 207 -12.16 4.59 -4.34
N LYS A 208 -12.35 3.97 -5.52
CA LYS A 208 -13.63 3.94 -6.24
C LYS A 208 -14.82 3.44 -5.43
N LYS A 209 -14.58 2.64 -4.38
CA LYS A 209 -15.60 1.95 -3.58
C LYS A 209 -15.63 2.39 -2.11
N SER A 210 -14.67 3.20 -1.66
CA SER A 210 -14.39 3.50 -0.23
C SER A 210 -14.67 4.98 0.13
N GLY A 211 -15.70 5.58 -0.47
CA GLY A 211 -16.10 6.95 -0.15
C GLY A 211 -15.08 8.04 -0.51
N PHE A 212 -14.07 7.73 -1.33
CA PHE A 212 -13.14 8.73 -1.84
C PHE A 212 -13.76 9.53 -2.99
N ASN A 213 -13.46 10.82 -3.02
CA ASN A 213 -13.76 11.69 -4.14
C ASN A 213 -12.59 11.65 -5.13
N LYS A 214 -12.86 11.26 -6.39
CA LYS A 214 -11.86 11.36 -7.46
C LYS A 214 -11.75 12.81 -7.89
N LEU A 215 -10.60 13.44 -7.68
CA LEU A 215 -10.37 14.83 -8.08
C LEU A 215 -9.93 14.93 -9.55
N GLU A 216 -8.95 14.10 -9.94
CA GLU A 216 -8.47 14.06 -11.33
C GLU A 216 -7.85 12.70 -11.64
N GLU A 217 -7.92 12.28 -12.91
CA GLU A 217 -7.25 11.09 -13.42
C GLU A 217 -6.66 11.39 -14.79
N ARG A 218 -5.41 10.98 -15.00
CA ARG A 218 -4.71 10.99 -16.28
C ARG A 218 -4.30 9.58 -16.61
N SER A 219 -4.72 9.07 -17.75
CA SER A 219 -4.41 7.70 -18.13
C SER A 219 -4.18 7.55 -19.62
N TYR A 220 -3.50 6.47 -20.00
CA TYR A 220 -3.33 6.09 -21.39
C TYR A 220 -4.65 5.80 -22.14
N LYS A 221 -5.77 5.65 -21.42
CA LYS A 221 -7.09 5.34 -21.99
C LYS A 221 -8.02 6.54 -21.98
N GLU A 222 -8.31 6.98 -20.78
CA GLU A 222 -9.30 8.01 -20.46
C GLU A 222 -8.52 9.20 -19.90
N ASN A 223 -8.71 10.39 -20.49
CA ASN A 223 -8.05 11.64 -20.10
C ASN A 223 -6.53 11.64 -20.32
N LYS A 224 -6.09 11.23 -21.52
CA LYS A 224 -4.69 11.38 -21.92
C LYS A 224 -4.41 12.87 -22.14
N PRO A 225 -3.45 13.49 -21.44
CA PRO A 225 -3.11 14.89 -21.65
C PRO A 225 -2.48 15.06 -23.04
N GLU A 226 -3.18 15.75 -23.94
CA GLU A 226 -2.72 16.00 -25.31
C GLU A 226 -1.43 16.84 -25.33
N GLU A 227 -1.35 17.82 -24.44
CA GLU A 227 -0.24 18.77 -24.34
C GLU A 227 1.04 18.17 -23.73
N LEU A 228 0.94 17.05 -23.02
CA LEU A 228 2.05 16.48 -22.24
C LEU A 228 2.70 15.24 -22.88
N ASN A 229 2.46 15.01 -24.18
CA ASN A 229 3.07 13.94 -24.99
C ASN A 229 3.20 12.60 -24.25
N TRP A 230 2.13 11.81 -24.26
CA TRP A 230 2.13 10.54 -23.55
C TRP A 230 3.23 9.58 -24.06
N PRO A 231 4.07 9.02 -23.17
CA PRO A 231 5.16 8.14 -23.57
C PRO A 231 4.69 6.93 -24.38
N GLN A 232 5.39 6.66 -25.48
CA GLN A 232 5.12 5.54 -26.38
C GLN A 232 6.25 4.49 -26.34
N LYS A 233 5.91 3.26 -26.71
CA LYS A 233 6.88 2.18 -26.95
C LYS A 233 6.46 1.33 -28.12
N LYS A 234 7.41 0.67 -28.77
CA LYS A 234 7.13 -0.32 -29.82
C LYS A 234 6.37 -1.52 -29.24
N ASP A 235 5.27 -1.88 -29.88
CA ASP A 235 4.60 -3.15 -29.65
C ASP A 235 5.46 -4.28 -30.26
N LYS A 236 5.73 -5.31 -29.47
CA LYS A 236 6.62 -6.41 -29.90
C LYS A 236 5.98 -7.29 -30.99
N ASN A 237 4.65 -7.30 -31.10
CA ASN A 237 3.94 -8.15 -32.03
C ASN A 237 3.64 -7.41 -33.33
N SER A 238 3.24 -6.14 -33.27
CA SER A 238 2.90 -5.36 -34.48
C SER A 238 4.01 -4.43 -34.98
N GLY A 239 5.06 -4.16 -34.18
CA GLY A 239 6.08 -3.17 -34.50
C GLY A 239 5.60 -1.71 -34.47
N MET A 240 4.31 -1.48 -34.23
CA MET A 240 3.71 -0.15 -34.17
C MET A 240 3.93 0.50 -32.80
N ASP A 241 3.93 1.83 -32.77
CA ASP A 241 3.97 2.57 -31.51
C ASP A 241 2.66 2.39 -30.75
N ARG A 242 2.78 2.21 -29.44
CA ARG A 242 1.64 2.15 -28.52
C ARG A 242 1.95 2.93 -27.25
N ASP A 243 0.89 3.49 -26.69
CA ASP A 243 0.98 4.20 -25.42
C ASP A 243 1.46 3.26 -24.29
N VAL A 244 2.38 3.75 -23.48
CA VAL A 244 2.82 3.05 -22.27
C VAL A 244 1.63 3.03 -21.32
N LYS A 245 1.14 1.82 -21.01
CA LYS A 245 -0.08 1.61 -20.21
C LYS A 245 0.11 1.99 -18.73
N ARG A 246 -0.15 3.24 -18.41
CA ARG A 246 0.00 3.85 -17.08
C ARG A 246 -1.22 4.73 -16.75
N SER A 247 -1.54 4.83 -15.48
CA SER A 247 -2.53 5.79 -14.98
C SER A 247 -2.00 6.50 -13.75
N PHE A 248 -2.44 7.73 -13.57
CA PHE A 248 -2.20 8.61 -12.42
C PHE A 248 -3.53 9.20 -11.98
N SER A 249 -3.76 9.30 -10.68
CA SER A 249 -5.00 9.89 -10.17
C SER A 249 -4.79 10.54 -8.81
N ILE A 250 -5.55 11.61 -8.56
CA ILE A 250 -5.67 12.25 -7.26
C ILE A 250 -7.05 11.95 -6.72
N TRP A 251 -7.07 11.48 -5.47
CA TRP A 251 -8.26 11.21 -4.70
C TRP A 251 -8.24 12.00 -3.41
N GLU A 252 -9.41 12.27 -2.85
CA GLU A 252 -9.57 12.94 -1.57
C GLU A 252 -10.52 12.16 -0.66
N LYS A 253 -10.15 12.05 0.61
CA LYS A 253 -11.00 11.55 1.69
C LYS A 253 -10.65 12.30 2.96
N ASP A 254 -11.66 12.79 3.67
CA ASP A 254 -11.51 13.52 4.94
C ASP A 254 -10.46 14.66 4.86
N GLY A 255 -10.44 15.40 3.73
CA GLY A 255 -9.51 16.51 3.48
C GLY A 255 -8.08 16.10 3.11
N ILE A 256 -7.79 14.80 3.00
CA ILE A 256 -6.47 14.25 2.73
C ILE A 256 -6.39 13.78 1.29
N LYS A 257 -5.29 14.14 0.62
CA LYS A 257 -5.04 13.82 -0.78
C LYS A 257 -4.22 12.56 -0.93
N TYR A 258 -4.60 11.74 -1.90
CA TYR A 258 -3.99 10.47 -2.24
C TYR A 258 -3.61 10.49 -3.72
N PHE A 259 -2.31 10.39 -3.99
CA PHE A 259 -1.80 10.18 -5.34
C PHE A 259 -1.68 8.69 -5.62
N ASN A 260 -2.48 8.16 -6.54
CA ASN A 260 -2.37 6.78 -6.98
C ASN A 260 -1.77 6.66 -8.37
N THR A 261 -0.86 5.71 -8.55
CA THR A 261 -0.34 5.32 -9.87
C THR A 261 -0.32 3.80 -10.05
N TYR A 262 -0.65 3.34 -11.26
CA TYR A 262 -0.50 1.93 -11.61
C TYR A 262 -0.16 1.75 -13.09
N ALA A 263 0.55 0.66 -13.39
CA ALA A 263 0.73 0.19 -14.76
C ALA A 263 -0.16 -1.03 -15.02
N SER A 264 -0.61 -1.21 -16.25
CA SER A 264 -1.43 -2.38 -16.60
C SER A 264 -0.67 -3.68 -16.34
N GLY A 265 -1.06 -4.44 -15.31
CA GLY A 265 -0.44 -5.71 -14.91
C GLY A 265 0.89 -5.57 -14.16
N SER A 266 1.24 -4.38 -13.66
CA SER A 266 2.50 -4.16 -12.95
C SER A 266 2.37 -3.05 -11.89
N ASN A 267 3.10 -3.22 -10.78
CA ASN A 267 3.28 -2.20 -9.74
C ASN A 267 4.67 -1.53 -9.85
N SER A 268 5.31 -1.60 -11.03
CA SER A 268 6.59 -0.91 -11.28
C SER A 268 6.46 0.61 -11.09
N PRO A 269 7.45 1.30 -10.51
CA PRO A 269 7.45 2.76 -10.41
C PRO A 269 7.29 3.45 -11.78
N PRO A 270 6.71 4.65 -11.85
CA PRO A 270 6.87 5.58 -12.97
C PRO A 270 8.35 5.82 -13.32
N ALA A 271 8.66 5.68 -14.61
CA ALA A 271 9.97 6.07 -15.14
C ALA A 271 10.03 7.60 -15.30
N GLU A 272 11.25 8.15 -15.41
CA GLU A 272 11.52 9.60 -15.47
C GLU A 272 10.74 10.32 -16.57
N TYR A 273 10.51 9.68 -17.71
CA TYR A 273 9.73 10.27 -18.81
C TYR A 273 8.24 10.51 -18.46
N PHE A 274 7.76 10.02 -17.32
CA PHE A 274 6.42 10.36 -16.80
C PHE A 274 6.44 11.54 -15.83
N ASP A 275 7.60 12.06 -15.44
CA ASP A 275 7.72 13.06 -14.39
C ASP A 275 6.94 14.33 -14.74
N THR A 276 6.95 14.80 -16.00
CA THR A 276 6.14 15.96 -16.42
C THR A 276 4.64 15.74 -16.16
N ILE A 277 4.08 14.60 -16.58
CA ILE A 277 2.66 14.26 -16.44
C ILE A 277 2.27 14.14 -14.96
N GLN A 278 3.13 13.48 -14.18
CA GLN A 278 2.95 13.28 -12.75
C GLN A 278 3.05 14.58 -11.98
N ASN A 279 4.10 15.36 -12.22
CA ASN A 279 4.44 16.55 -11.45
C ASN A 279 3.42 17.65 -11.71
N ASP A 280 2.92 17.79 -12.94
CA ASP A 280 1.82 18.70 -13.24
C ASP A 280 0.55 18.33 -12.46
N LEU A 281 0.20 17.04 -12.41
CA LEU A 281 -0.91 16.55 -11.61
C LEU A 281 -0.69 16.78 -10.11
N ILE A 282 0.50 16.48 -9.58
CA ILE A 282 0.83 16.71 -8.17
C ILE A 282 0.77 18.20 -7.84
N ASN A 283 1.39 19.07 -8.63
CA ASN A 283 1.48 20.50 -8.40
C ASN A 283 0.10 21.17 -8.31
N LYS A 284 -0.86 20.73 -9.15
CA LYS A 284 -2.24 21.24 -9.12
C LYS A 284 -2.94 21.01 -7.79
N PHE A 285 -2.65 19.90 -7.11
CA PHE A 285 -3.33 19.51 -5.87
C PHE A 285 -2.44 19.63 -4.63
N TYR A 286 -1.14 19.87 -4.81
CA TYR A 286 -0.21 20.07 -3.72
C TYR A 286 -0.44 21.45 -3.11
N SER A 287 -1.00 21.49 -1.90
CA SER A 287 -1.14 22.73 -1.16
C SER A 287 0.25 23.18 -0.69
N LYS A 288 0.93 24.03 -1.46
CA LYS A 288 2.02 24.85 -0.93
C LYS A 288 1.40 25.71 0.16
N LYS A 289 1.52 25.33 1.44
CA LYS A 289 1.35 26.31 2.51
C LYS A 289 2.36 27.40 2.21
N LEU A 290 1.88 28.53 1.67
CA LEU A 290 2.67 29.74 1.56
C LEU A 290 3.27 29.95 2.94
N LYS A 291 4.60 30.04 3.01
CA LYS A 291 5.28 30.58 4.19
C LYS A 291 4.75 32.00 4.33
N THR A 292 3.70 32.20 5.13
CA THR A 292 3.41 33.50 5.70
C THR A 292 4.52 33.75 6.69
N ASN A 293 5.56 34.46 6.23
CA ASN A 293 6.50 35.11 7.13
C ASN A 293 5.67 36.00 8.07
N LYS A 294 5.65 35.64 9.35
CA LYS A 294 5.42 36.55 10.45
C LYS A 294 6.59 36.41 11.40
#